data_AF-A0A0A9YLI5-F1
#
_entry.id   AF-A0A0A9YLI5-F1
#
_cell.length_a   1.000
_cell.length_b   1.000
_cell.length_c   1.000
_cell.angle_alpha   90.00
_cell.angle_beta   90.00
_cell.angle_gamma   90.00
#
_symmetry.space_group_name_H-M   'P 1'
#
loop_
_entity.id
_entity.type
_entity.pdbx_description
1 polymer ?
#
loop_
_entity_poly.entity_id
_entity_poly.type
_entity_poly.pdbx_seq_one_letter_code
_entity_poly.pdbx_strand_id
1 'polypeptide(L)'
;PLLLISSLNLHAVMFLEIGLFIASVALLYVYLLSYYKFWDRTCVPVLRPKYPFFGNSFDALFSLKDISSIQKDVYDSFPNERFVGLFTFTKPNLFVRDPAMIEQITIKDFPFASDRG
;
A
#
# COMPACT_ATOMS: atom_id res chain seq x y z
N PRO A 1 11.73 49.86 -16.80
CA PRO A 1 10.42 49.17 -16.91
C PRO A 1 10.54 47.66 -17.17
N LEU A 2 11.19 47.20 -18.25
CA LEU A 2 11.28 45.76 -18.58
C LEU A 2 12.03 44.92 -17.52
N LEU A 3 13.16 45.40 -16.98
CA LEU A 3 13.95 44.66 -15.97
C LEU A 3 13.21 44.48 -14.63
N LEU A 4 12.29 45.40 -14.32
CA LEU A 4 11.48 45.36 -13.10
C LEU A 4 10.31 44.39 -13.25
N ILE A 5 9.75 44.29 -14.47
CA ILE A 5 8.72 43.30 -14.82
C ILE A 5 9.31 41.89 -14.89
N SER A 6 10.53 41.72 -15.44
CA SER A 6 11.18 40.41 -15.52
C SER A 6 11.59 39.86 -14.16
N SER A 7 12.10 40.70 -13.26
CA SER A 7 12.44 40.30 -11.88
C SER A 7 11.20 39.97 -11.05
N LEU A 8 10.12 40.76 -11.18
CA LEU A 8 8.85 40.48 -10.51
C LEU A 8 8.24 39.14 -10.97
N ASN A 9 8.30 38.83 -12.28
CA ASN A 9 7.84 37.55 -12.82
C ASN A 9 8.67 36.37 -12.31
N LEU A 10 9.99 36.53 -12.15
CA LEU A 10 10.85 35.46 -11.62
C LEU A 10 10.49 35.10 -10.18
N HIS A 11 10.25 36.10 -9.32
CA HIS A 11 9.79 35.85 -7.95
C HIS A 11 8.43 35.16 -7.92
N ALA A 12 7.48 35.58 -8.76
CA ALA A 12 6.17 34.95 -8.86
C ALA A 12 6.27 33.47 -9.27
N VAL A 13 7.13 33.14 -10.23
CA VAL A 13 7.40 31.75 -10.64
C VAL A 13 8.01 30.95 -9.49
N MET A 14 9.00 31.51 -8.77
CA MET A 14 9.61 30.83 -7.62
C MET A 14 8.60 30.50 -6.52
N PHE A 15 7.69 31.43 -6.20
CA PHE A 15 6.65 31.16 -5.20
C PHE A 15 5.66 30.08 -5.66
N LEU A 16 5.34 30.02 -6.95
CA LEU A 16 4.46 29.00 -7.51
C LEU A 16 5.09 27.60 -7.44
N GLU A 17 6.37 27.47 -7.80
CA GLU A 17 7.11 26.22 -7.71
C GLU A 17 7.20 25.71 -6.26
N ILE A 18 7.51 26.60 -5.31
CA ILE A 18 7.56 26.25 -3.88
C ILE A 18 6.17 25.81 -3.38
N GLY A 19 5.12 26.53 -3.78
CA GLY A 19 3.74 26.18 -3.44
C GLY A 19 3.34 24.80 -3.97
N LEU A 20 3.68 24.50 -5.23
CA LEU A 20 3.42 23.20 -5.85
C LEU A 20 4.19 22.08 -5.14
N PHE A 21 5.46 22.32 -4.80
CA PHE A 21 6.27 21.37 -4.06
C PHE A 21 5.67 21.05 -2.69
N ILE A 22 5.29 22.07 -1.91
CA ILE A 22 4.66 21.88 -0.60
C ILE A 22 3.33 21.11 -0.74
N ALA A 23 2.49 21.47 -1.71
CA ALA A 23 1.24 20.79 -1.96
C ALA A 23 1.46 19.30 -2.32
N SER A 24 2.47 19.01 -3.15
CA SER A 24 2.83 17.64 -3.53
C SER A 24 3.26 16.80 -2.33
N VAL A 25 4.07 17.36 -1.42
CA VAL A 25 4.54 16.69 -0.20
C VAL A 25 3.37 16.48 0.77
N ALA A 26 2.49 17.47 0.92
CA ALA A 26 1.30 17.34 1.77
C ALA A 26 0.34 16.24 1.26
N LEU A 27 0.08 16.20 -0.05
CA LEU A 27 -0.73 15.14 -0.67
C LEU A 27 -0.10 13.77 -0.46
N LEU A 28 1.21 13.65 -0.68
CA LEU A 28 1.93 12.40 -0.44
C LEU A 28 1.84 11.97 1.03
N TYR A 29 1.98 12.91 1.97
CA TYR A 29 1.87 12.63 3.40
C TYR A 29 0.47 12.12 3.78
N VAL A 30 -0.58 12.79 3.30
CA VAL A 30 -1.97 12.37 3.55
C VAL A 30 -2.26 10.99 2.93
N TYR A 31 -1.72 10.73 1.74
CA TYR A 31 -1.82 9.45 1.07
C TYR A 31 -1.17 8.32 1.90
N LEU A 32 0.08 8.51 2.33
CA LEU A 32 0.80 7.54 3.17
C LEU A 32 0.11 7.32 4.51
N LEU A 33 -0.40 8.37 5.14
CA LEU A 33 -1.13 8.26 6.40
C LEU A 33 -2.42 7.43 6.23
N SER A 34 -3.14 7.64 5.13
CA SER A 34 -4.35 6.88 4.81
C SER A 34 -4.04 5.41 4.55
N TYR A 35 -2.94 5.14 3.85
CA TYR A 35 -2.44 3.79 3.59
C TYR A 35 -2.14 3.03 4.88
N TYR A 36 -1.32 3.59 5.79
CA TYR A 36 -0.98 2.92 7.04
C TYR A 36 -2.17 2.78 8.00
N LYS A 37 -3.05 3.79 8.05
CA LYS A 37 -4.25 3.75 8.91
C LYS A 37 -5.30 2.73 8.47
N PHE A 38 -5.24 2.20 7.24
CA PHE A 38 -6.26 1.27 6.75
C PHE A 38 -6.40 0.06 7.67
N TRP A 39 -5.29 -0.62 7.98
CA TRP A 39 -5.33 -1.78 8.87
C TRP A 39 -5.29 -1.42 10.35
N ASP A 40 -4.81 -0.23 10.75
CA ASP A 40 -4.90 0.19 12.15
C ASP A 40 -6.38 0.30 12.62
N ARG A 41 -7.32 0.43 11.68
CA ARG A 41 -8.78 0.44 11.95
C ARG A 41 -9.38 -0.95 12.05
N THR A 42 -8.66 -2.00 11.70
CA THR A 42 -9.13 -3.38 11.76
C THR A 42 -8.41 -4.12 12.88
N CYS A 43 -9.08 -5.02 13.60
CA CYS A 43 -8.44 -5.84 14.63
C CYS A 43 -7.60 -6.99 14.04
N VAL A 44 -7.07 -6.80 12.83
CA VAL A 44 -6.32 -7.83 12.09
C VAL A 44 -4.82 -7.54 12.25
N PRO A 45 -4.00 -8.53 12.65
CA PRO A 45 -2.56 -8.40 12.66
C PRO A 45 -2.01 -8.09 11.26
N VAL A 46 -1.04 -7.18 11.16
CA VAL A 46 -0.56 -6.67 9.87
C VAL A 46 0.92 -6.94 9.71
N LEU A 47 1.32 -7.53 8.57
CA LEU A 47 2.70 -7.46 8.14
C LEU A 47 2.94 -6.10 7.50
N ARG A 48 3.54 -5.18 8.28
CA ARG A 48 3.81 -3.83 7.80
C ARG A 48 4.84 -3.86 6.66
N PRO A 49 4.55 -3.19 5.54
CA PRO A 49 5.44 -3.19 4.39
C PRO A 49 6.68 -2.35 4.67
N LYS A 50 7.83 -2.85 4.23
CA LYS A 50 9.11 -2.12 4.31
C LYS A 50 9.10 -0.87 3.43
N TYR A 51 8.41 -0.93 2.30
CA TYR A 51 8.30 0.18 1.34
C TYR A 51 6.83 0.52 1.08
N PRO A 52 6.38 1.76 1.32
CA PRO A 52 4.96 2.12 1.22
C PRO A 52 4.36 1.92 -0.18
N PHE A 53 5.13 2.14 -1.24
CA PHE A 53 4.63 2.07 -2.62
C PHE A 53 4.58 0.65 -3.19
N PHE A 54 5.48 -0.22 -2.74
CA PHE A 54 5.58 -1.60 -3.22
C PHE A 54 4.85 -2.60 -2.31
N GLY A 55 4.47 -2.16 -1.11
CA GLY A 55 3.85 -3.04 -0.12
C GLY A 55 4.77 -4.20 0.26
N ASN A 56 4.16 -5.36 0.48
CA ASN A 56 4.84 -6.63 0.75
C ASN A 56 5.26 -7.36 -0.55
N SER A 57 5.02 -6.76 -1.72
CA SER A 57 5.34 -7.34 -3.02
C SER A 57 6.73 -6.98 -3.53
N PHE A 58 7.51 -6.16 -2.79
CA PHE A 58 8.83 -5.72 -3.21
C PHE A 58 9.76 -6.88 -3.59
N ASP A 59 9.85 -7.90 -2.73
CA ASP A 59 10.74 -9.04 -2.97
C ASP A 59 10.33 -9.85 -4.21
N ALA A 60 9.03 -9.96 -4.49
CA ALA A 60 8.52 -10.60 -5.70
C ALA A 60 8.80 -9.78 -6.97
N LEU A 61 8.65 -8.46 -6.90
CA LEU A 61 8.84 -7.56 -8.05
C LEU A 61 10.28 -7.52 -8.52
N PHE A 62 11.23 -7.59 -7.58
CA PHE A 62 12.65 -7.60 -7.88
C PHE A 62 13.22 -9.01 -7.99
N SER A 63 12.37 -10.04 -8.08
CA SER A 63 12.75 -11.45 -8.15
C SER A 63 13.74 -11.88 -7.06
N LEU A 64 13.68 -11.22 -5.89
CA LEU A 64 14.49 -11.55 -4.72
C LEU A 64 13.94 -12.80 -4.02
N LYS A 65 12.61 -12.98 -4.08
CA LYS A 65 11.90 -14.17 -3.59
C LYS A 65 10.72 -14.49 -4.50
N ASP A 66 10.39 -15.77 -4.61
CA ASP A 66 9.15 -16.22 -5.24
C ASP A 66 7.94 -15.92 -4.35
N ILE A 67 6.77 -15.79 -4.99
CA ILE A 67 5.52 -15.46 -4.30
C ILE A 67 5.16 -16.55 -3.27
N SER A 68 5.40 -17.83 -3.58
CA SER A 68 5.14 -18.94 -2.66
C SER A 68 6.00 -18.85 -1.40
N SER A 69 7.28 -18.53 -1.51
CA SER A 69 8.16 -18.32 -0.36
C SER A 69 7.71 -17.13 0.49
N ILE A 70 7.28 -16.03 -0.15
CA ILE A 70 6.74 -14.87 0.59
C ILE A 70 5.46 -15.26 1.35
N GLN A 71 4.54 -15.98 0.70
CA GLN A 71 3.32 -16.47 1.35
C GLN A 71 3.64 -17.44 2.50
N LYS A 72 4.64 -18.30 2.32
CA LYS A 72 5.13 -19.20 3.36
C LYS A 72 5.72 -18.44 4.54
N ASP A 73 6.55 -17.42 4.29
CA ASP A 73 7.11 -16.56 5.34
C ASP A 73 6.00 -15.84 6.13
N VAL A 74 4.99 -15.31 5.42
CA VAL A 74 3.81 -14.70 6.04
C VAL A 74 3.04 -15.72 6.87
N TYR A 75 2.85 -16.93 6.34
CA TYR A 75 2.24 -18.03 7.07
C TYR A 75 3.05 -18.25 8.35
N ASP A 76 4.29 -18.71 8.25
CA ASP A 76 5.11 -19.15 9.38
C ASP A 76 5.34 -18.06 10.46
N SER A 77 5.29 -16.77 10.09
CA SER A 77 5.45 -15.63 11.03
C SER A 77 4.25 -15.39 11.95
N PHE A 78 3.05 -15.85 11.58
CA PHE A 78 1.81 -15.61 12.33
C PHE A 78 1.08 -16.94 12.64
N PRO A 79 1.66 -17.83 13.45
CA PRO A 79 1.16 -19.20 13.64
C PRO A 79 -0.22 -19.26 14.31
N ASN A 80 -0.54 -18.31 15.19
CA ASN A 80 -1.77 -18.28 15.98
C ASN A 80 -2.89 -17.44 15.34
N GLU A 81 -2.60 -16.78 14.23
CA GLU A 81 -3.54 -15.84 13.61
C GLU A 81 -4.26 -16.49 12.43
N ARG A 82 -5.57 -16.29 12.39
CA ARG A 82 -6.44 -16.79 11.30
C ARG A 82 -6.39 -15.90 10.07
N PHE A 83 -6.08 -14.62 10.25
CA PHE A 83 -6.01 -13.61 9.21
C PHE A 83 -4.79 -12.73 9.40
N VAL A 84 -4.17 -12.34 8.29
CA VAL A 84 -3.05 -11.39 8.29
C VAL A 84 -3.33 -10.32 7.24
N GLY A 85 -3.28 -9.06 7.66
CA GLY A 85 -3.33 -7.91 6.77
C GLY A 85 -2.01 -7.75 6.03
N LEU A 86 -2.07 -7.66 4.72
CA LEU A 86 -0.94 -7.42 3.83
C LEU A 86 -1.23 -6.18 2.97
N PHE A 87 -0.21 -5.74 2.26
CA PHE A 87 -0.39 -4.83 1.14
C PHE A 87 0.28 -5.40 -0.11
N THR A 88 -0.45 -5.46 -1.21
CA THR A 88 0.13 -5.71 -2.54
C THR A 88 0.17 -4.36 -3.23
N PHE A 89 1.37 -3.81 -3.43
CA PHE A 89 1.56 -2.40 -3.76
C PHE A 89 0.84 -1.50 -2.74
N THR A 90 -0.08 -0.68 -3.22
CA THR A 90 -0.87 0.29 -2.45
C THR A 90 -2.23 -0.27 -2.02
N LYS A 91 -2.58 -1.49 -2.47
CA LYS A 91 -3.86 -2.14 -2.16
C LYS A 91 -3.72 -2.99 -0.89
N PRO A 92 -4.58 -2.80 0.12
CA PRO A 92 -4.63 -3.70 1.27
C PRO A 92 -5.25 -5.04 0.86
N ASN A 93 -4.63 -6.15 1.27
CA ASN A 93 -5.12 -7.51 1.02
C ASN A 93 -5.19 -8.32 2.31
N LEU A 94 -6.24 -9.12 2.44
CA LEU A 94 -6.39 -10.02 3.58
C LEU A 94 -5.85 -11.41 3.21
N PHE A 95 -4.83 -11.86 3.93
CA PHE A 95 -4.31 -13.21 3.82
C PHE A 95 -5.04 -14.12 4.79
N VAL A 96 -5.75 -15.11 4.27
CA VAL A 96 -6.53 -16.08 5.06
C VAL A 96 -5.66 -17.31 5.31
N ARG A 97 -5.43 -17.65 6.59
CA ARG A 97 -4.67 -18.85 6.99
C ARG A 97 -5.55 -20.05 7.36
N ASP A 98 -6.80 -19.81 7.75
CA ASP A 98 -7.68 -20.86 8.27
C ASP A 98 -8.20 -21.78 7.14
N PRO A 99 -7.85 -23.08 7.13
CA PRO A 99 -8.30 -24.01 6.10
C PRO A 99 -9.82 -24.10 5.97
N ALA A 100 -10.57 -24.03 7.07
CA ALA A 100 -12.02 -24.10 7.04
C ALA A 100 -12.63 -22.86 6.35
N MET A 101 -12.01 -21.70 6.54
CA MET A 101 -12.40 -20.45 5.88
C MET A 101 -12.05 -20.48 4.39
N ILE A 102 -10.86 -21.01 4.04
CA ILE A 102 -10.45 -21.18 2.64
C ILE A 102 -11.43 -22.11 1.91
N GLU A 103 -11.77 -23.25 2.52
CA GLU A 103 -12.74 -24.19 1.98
C GLU A 103 -14.11 -23.54 1.79
N GLN A 104 -14.58 -22.77 2.78
CA GLN A 104 -15.83 -22.05 2.66
C GLN A 104 -15.81 -21.05 1.50
N ILE A 105 -14.77 -20.22 1.38
CA ILE A 105 -14.66 -19.22 0.32
C ILE A 105 -14.55 -19.86 -1.06
N THR A 106 -13.77 -20.95 -1.18
CA THR A 106 -13.47 -21.58 -2.46
C THR A 106 -14.54 -22.56 -2.94
N ILE A 107 -15.33 -23.14 -2.03
CA ILE A 107 -16.38 -24.11 -2.37
C ILE A 107 -17.78 -23.51 -2.25
N LYS A 108 -18.10 -22.92 -1.09
CA LYS A 108 -19.48 -22.47 -0.77
C LYS A 108 -19.77 -21.09 -1.34
N ASP A 109 -18.82 -20.17 -1.18
CA ASP A 109 -18.98 -18.75 -1.55
C ASP A 109 -18.27 -18.40 -2.86
N PHE A 110 -17.86 -19.40 -3.66
CA PHE A 110 -17.22 -19.20 -4.97
C PHE A 110 -17.97 -18.23 -5.91
N PRO A 111 -19.32 -18.24 -5.98
CA PRO A 111 -20.06 -17.26 -6.78
C PRO A 111 -19.87 -15.80 -6.34
N PHE A 112 -19.52 -15.57 -5.06
CA PHE A 112 -19.21 -14.25 -4.51
C PHE A 112 -17.71 -13.93 -4.54
N ALA A 113 -16.86 -14.95 -4.53
CA ALA A 113 -15.40 -14.87 -4.61
C ALA A 113 -14.86 -14.87 -6.05
N SER A 114 -15.72 -14.63 -7.04
CA SER A 114 -15.33 -14.56 -8.45
C SER A 114 -14.46 -13.32 -8.69
N ASP A 115 -13.20 -13.56 -9.03
CA ASP A 115 -12.24 -12.55 -9.45
C ASP A 115 -12.81 -11.73 -10.61
N ARG A 116 -13.09 -10.46 -10.36
CA ARG A 116 -13.40 -9.49 -11.41
C ARG A 116 -12.09 -8.85 -11.86
N GLY A 117 -11.23 -9.64 -12.52
CA GLY A 117 -10.11 -9.21 -13.38
C GLY A 117 -9.11 -8.20 -12.81
#